data_AF-A0A6B3P336-F1
#
_entry.id   AF-A0A6B3P336-F1
#
_cell.length_a   1.000
_cell.length_b   1.000
_cell.length_c   1.000
_cell.angle_alpha   90.00
_cell.angle_beta   90.00
_cell.angle_gamma   90.00
#
_symmetry.space_group_name_H-M   'P 1'
#
loop_
_entity.id
_entity.type
_entity.pdbx_description
1 polymer ?
#
loop_
_entity_poly.entity_id
_entity_poly.type
_entity_poly.pdbx_seq_one_letter_code
_entity_poly.pdbx_strand_id
1 'polypeptide(L)'
;MAGIIETQNDYLVKVKRNQPLLYAQIEQQVKSSKTVKRYINDEKTRNRKTITEVEVFHIPNNLDDLWQDAGCVIRVKPSGNRGSKSVESISYYLCSLSGLSASLGSGIRGHWLIENQLNWVKDVI
;
A
#
# COMPACT_ATOMS: atom_id res chain seq x y z
N MET A 1 17.19 28.49 -18.61
CA MET A 1 17.14 27.09 -19.09
C MET A 1 16.04 26.38 -18.34
N ALA A 2 15.21 25.65 -19.08
CA ALA A 2 13.89 25.16 -18.67
C ALA A 2 13.95 23.83 -17.90
N GLY A 3 12.90 23.60 -17.09
CA GLY A 3 12.44 22.29 -16.59
C GLY A 3 13.28 21.79 -15.41
N ILE A 4 12.72 21.51 -14.25
CA ILE A 4 11.65 20.54 -14.01
C ILE A 4 10.82 21.05 -12.81
N ILE A 5 9.51 21.14 -13.00
CA ILE A 5 8.59 21.28 -11.88
C ILE A 5 8.65 19.94 -11.14
N GLU A 6 9.31 19.88 -10.00
CA GLU A 6 9.12 18.80 -9.02
C GLU A 6 7.64 18.82 -8.66
N THR A 7 6.83 18.03 -9.35
CA THR A 7 5.44 17.85 -8.98
C THR A 7 5.45 17.10 -7.66
N GLN A 8 5.33 17.83 -6.56
CA GLN A 8 5.19 17.37 -5.17
C GLN A 8 3.83 16.68 -4.96
N ASN A 9 3.54 15.73 -5.82
CA ASN A 9 2.27 15.04 -5.90
C ASN A 9 2.40 13.71 -5.16
N ASP A 10 1.34 13.39 -4.42
CA ASP A 10 1.32 12.18 -3.65
C ASP A 10 1.24 10.92 -4.51
N TYR A 11 2.02 9.90 -4.13
CA TYR A 11 2.06 8.62 -4.83
C TYR A 11 1.66 7.46 -3.93
N LEU A 12 1.25 6.38 -4.58
CA LEU A 12 0.99 5.09 -3.98
C LEU A 12 1.45 4.00 -4.95
N VAL A 13 2.55 3.32 -4.63
CA VAL A 13 3.19 2.36 -5.55
C VAL A 13 3.17 0.97 -4.95
N LYS A 14 2.72 -0.02 -5.73
CA LYS A 14 2.76 -1.43 -5.34
C LYS A 14 4.20 -1.94 -5.37
N VAL A 15 4.65 -2.50 -4.25
CA VAL A 15 5.96 -3.16 -4.16
C VAL A 15 5.86 -4.54 -4.80
N LYS A 16 6.55 -4.71 -5.92
CA LYS A 16 6.59 -5.95 -6.69
C LYS A 16 7.73 -6.86 -6.18
N ARG A 17 7.58 -8.17 -6.39
CA ARG A 17 8.58 -9.17 -5.98
C ARG A 17 9.86 -9.16 -6.82
N ASN A 18 9.90 -8.42 -7.94
CA ASN A 18 11.11 -8.21 -8.73
C ASN A 18 12.13 -7.27 -8.03
N GLN A 19 11.74 -6.62 -6.92
CA GLN A 19 12.63 -5.88 -6.02
C GLN A 19 12.76 -6.64 -4.68
N PRO A 20 13.52 -7.76 -4.65
CA PRO A 20 13.46 -8.71 -3.54
C PRO A 20 13.96 -8.16 -2.21
N LEU A 21 14.98 -7.28 -2.22
CA LEU A 21 15.52 -6.65 -1.01
C LEU A 21 14.48 -5.73 -0.36
N LEU A 22 13.90 -4.81 -1.13
CA LEU A 22 12.84 -3.91 -0.66
C LEU A 22 11.64 -4.69 -0.11
N TYR A 23 11.21 -5.72 -0.84
CA TYR A 23 10.09 -6.56 -0.42
C TYR A 23 10.39 -7.26 0.92
N ALA A 24 11.59 -7.82 1.08
CA ALA A 24 12.00 -8.51 2.30
C ALA A 24 12.10 -7.57 3.50
N GLN A 25 12.66 -6.36 3.32
CA GLN A 25 12.75 -5.33 4.36
C GLN A 25 11.37 -4.92 4.86
N ILE A 26 10.45 -4.63 3.92
CA ILE A 26 9.08 -4.27 4.25
C ILE A 26 8.37 -5.43 4.96
N GLU A 27 8.52 -6.65 4.46
CA GLU A 27 7.88 -7.82 5.08
C GLU A 27 8.38 -8.05 6.51
N GLN A 28 9.69 -7.95 6.74
CA GLN A 28 10.31 -8.09 8.06
C GLN A 28 9.83 -7.01 9.03
N GLN A 29 9.78 -5.76 8.58
CA GLN A 29 9.31 -4.65 9.41
C GLN A 29 7.83 -4.83 9.78
N VAL A 30 6.98 -5.16 8.82
CA VAL A 30 5.54 -5.36 9.03
C VAL A 30 5.25 -6.54 9.97
N LYS A 31 6.10 -7.57 9.98
CA LYS A 31 6.00 -8.70 10.92
C LYS A 31 6.41 -8.33 12.35
N SER A 32 7.35 -7.39 12.51
CA SER A 32 7.96 -7.02 13.80
C SER A 32 7.36 -5.76 14.43
N SER A 33 6.60 -4.97 13.67
CA SER A 33 6.10 -3.65 14.07
C SER A 33 4.58 -3.63 14.25
N LYS A 34 4.11 -2.75 15.13
CA LYS A 34 2.67 -2.49 15.28
C LYS A 34 2.16 -1.60 14.15
N THR A 35 0.91 -1.83 13.74
CA THR A 35 0.20 -0.98 12.79
C THR A 35 -0.09 0.38 13.39
N VAL A 36 0.12 1.44 12.63
CA VAL A 36 -0.28 2.82 12.96
C VAL A 36 -1.79 2.98 12.82
N LYS A 37 -2.36 2.47 11.73
CA LYS A 37 -3.81 2.47 11.47
C LYS A 37 -4.21 1.14 10.85
N ARG A 38 -5.46 0.74 11.09
CA ARG A 38 -6.09 -0.45 10.49
C ARG A 38 -7.48 -0.09 10.01
N TYR A 39 -7.82 -0.58 8.82
CA TYR A 39 -9.12 -0.44 8.20
C TYR A 39 -9.60 -1.80 7.72
N ILE A 40 -10.90 -2.06 7.85
CA ILE A 40 -11.53 -3.29 7.39
C ILE A 40 -12.71 -2.89 6.50
N ASN A 41 -12.74 -3.44 5.30
CA ASN A 41 -13.87 -3.32 4.39
C ASN A 41 -14.49 -4.70 4.17
N ASP A 42 -15.78 -4.85 4.45
CA ASP A 42 -16.55 -6.08 4.19
C ASP A 42 -17.56 -5.82 3.06
N GLU A 43 -17.26 -6.34 1.88
CA GLU A 43 -18.12 -6.25 0.70
C GLU A 43 -18.81 -7.59 0.47
N LYS A 44 -20.15 -7.57 0.50
CA LYS A 44 -20.98 -8.74 0.19
C LYS A 44 -21.85 -8.46 -1.02
N THR A 45 -21.75 -9.33 -2.01
CA THR A 45 -22.66 -9.41 -3.15
C THR A 45 -23.36 -10.77 -3.14
N ARG A 46 -24.30 -11.00 -4.07
CA ARG A 46 -25.12 -12.23 -4.11
C ARG A 46 -24.28 -13.52 -4.13
N ASN A 47 -23.10 -13.52 -4.75
CA ASN A 47 -22.27 -14.72 -4.95
C ASN A 47 -20.83 -14.58 -4.45
N ARG A 48 -20.49 -13.46 -3.80
CA ARG A 48 -19.12 -13.16 -3.36
C ARG A 48 -19.13 -12.42 -2.04
N LYS A 49 -18.27 -12.84 -1.13
CA LYS A 49 -17.88 -12.08 0.05
C LYS A 49 -16.40 -11.71 -0.07
N THR A 50 -16.06 -10.46 0.17
CA THR A 50 -14.68 -9.97 0.22
C THR A 50 -14.47 -9.19 1.50
N ILE A 51 -13.52 -9.61 2.33
CA ILE A 51 -13.04 -8.84 3.47
C ILE A 51 -11.65 -8.35 3.10
N THR A 52 -11.47 -7.03 3.02
CA THR A 52 -10.17 -6.42 2.78
C THR A 52 -9.70 -5.74 4.06
N GLU A 53 -8.62 -6.25 4.62
CA GLU A 53 -7.92 -5.58 5.72
C GLU A 53 -6.77 -4.74 5.16
N VAL A 54 -6.75 -3.45 5.51
CA VAL A 54 -5.68 -2.51 5.16
C VAL A 54 -4.99 -2.07 6.45
N GLU A 55 -3.68 -2.22 6.49
CA GLU A 55 -2.86 -1.86 7.64
C GLU A 55 -1.75 -0.90 7.21
N VAL A 56 -1.56 0.15 8.00
CA VAL A 56 -0.57 1.21 7.73
C VAL A 56 0.56 1.11 8.75
N PHE A 57 1.79 1.21 8.28
CA PHE A 57 3.02 1.12 9.09
C PHE A 57 3.93 2.31 8.79
N HIS A 58 4.82 2.63 9.73
CA HIS A 58 5.93 3.55 9.47
C HIS A 58 6.87 2.97 8.39
N ILE A 59 7.65 3.83 7.74
CA ILE A 59 8.68 3.39 6.80
C ILE A 59 9.81 2.66 7.55
N PRO A 60 10.43 1.60 6.99
CA PRO A 60 11.65 1.03 7.55
C PRO A 60 12.78 2.06 7.58
N ASN A 61 13.59 2.04 8.64
CA ASN A 61 14.75 2.94 8.79
C ASN A 61 15.87 2.70 7.76
N ASN A 62 15.84 1.55 7.08
CA ASN A 62 16.89 1.08 6.18
C ASN A 62 16.39 0.87 4.74
N LEU A 63 15.43 1.69 4.28
CA LEU A 63 15.02 1.65 2.88
C LEU A 63 16.12 2.14 1.95
N ASP A 64 16.06 1.65 0.71
CA ASP A 64 16.84 2.17 -0.41
C ASP A 64 16.63 3.69 -0.55
N ASP A 65 17.68 4.40 -0.94
CA ASP A 65 17.68 5.86 -1.09
C ASP A 65 16.58 6.35 -2.02
N LEU A 66 16.21 5.52 -3.00
CA LEU A 66 15.13 5.78 -3.93
C LEU A 66 13.78 6.00 -3.24
N TRP A 67 13.58 5.48 -2.04
CA TRP A 67 12.31 5.51 -1.33
C TRP A 67 12.34 6.34 -0.04
N GLN A 68 13.36 7.20 0.12
CA GLN A 68 13.48 8.09 1.29
C GLN A 68 12.26 8.99 1.50
N ASP A 69 11.59 9.39 0.42
CA ASP A 69 10.41 10.25 0.48
C ASP A 69 9.10 9.50 0.82
N ALA A 70 9.16 8.19 1.03
CA ALA A 70 7.99 7.40 1.39
C ALA A 70 7.58 7.67 2.85
N GLY A 71 6.37 8.21 3.03
CA GLY A 71 5.81 8.50 4.35
C GLY A 71 5.25 7.29 5.09
N CYS A 72 4.84 6.22 4.39
CA CYS A 72 4.39 4.98 5.03
C CYS A 72 4.42 3.74 4.13
N VAL A 73 4.33 2.59 4.78
CA VAL A 73 4.06 1.28 4.17
C VAL A 73 2.59 0.93 4.40
N ILE A 74 1.94 0.38 3.37
CA ILE A 74 0.56 -0.13 3.45
C ILE A 74 0.57 -1.61 3.10
N ARG A 75 0.01 -2.44 3.99
CA ARG A 75 -0.28 -3.86 3.74
C ARG A 75 -1.77 -4.01 3.45
N VAL A 76 -2.10 -4.65 2.33
CA VAL A 76 -3.47 -4.98 1.93
C VAL A 76 -3.62 -6.50 1.92
N LYS A 77 -4.59 -6.99 2.68
CA LYS A 77 -4.91 -8.42 2.84
C LYS A 77 -6.37 -8.67 2.44
N PRO A 78 -6.67 -8.82 1.14
CA PRO A 78 -7.98 -9.27 0.72
C PRO A 78 -8.14 -10.75 1.03
N SER A 79 -9.28 -11.10 1.61
CA SER A 79 -9.72 -12.45 1.90
C SER A 79 -11.17 -12.61 1.47
N GLY A 80 -11.63 -13.83 1.23
CA GLY A 80 -13.04 -14.09 0.97
C GLY A 80 -13.28 -15.26 0.04
N ASN A 81 -14.50 -15.33 -0.50
CA ASN A 81 -14.96 -16.48 -1.25
C ASN A 81 -15.59 -16.05 -2.58
N ARG A 82 -15.22 -16.75 -3.65
CA ARG A 82 -15.87 -16.67 -4.96
C ARG A 82 -16.45 -18.05 -5.28
N GLY A 83 -17.74 -18.23 -5.00
CA GLY A 83 -18.36 -19.55 -5.02
C GLY A 83 -17.70 -20.48 -4.01
N SER A 84 -17.15 -21.62 -4.47
CA SER A 84 -16.48 -22.63 -3.63
C SER A 84 -15.00 -22.36 -3.35
N LYS A 85 -14.40 -21.32 -3.95
CA LYS A 85 -12.97 -21.03 -3.79
C LYS A 85 -12.76 -19.91 -2.77
N SER A 86 -11.95 -20.17 -1.74
CA SER A 86 -11.38 -19.12 -0.90
C SER A 86 -10.23 -18.44 -1.64
N VAL A 87 -10.09 -17.13 -1.45
CA VAL A 87 -8.99 -16.32 -1.98
C VAL A 87 -8.41 -15.55 -0.82
N GLU A 88 -7.10 -15.67 -0.62
CA GLU A 88 -6.33 -14.85 0.30
C GLU A 88 -5.06 -14.40 -0.41
N SER A 89 -4.67 -13.14 -0.21
CA SER A 89 -3.39 -12.64 -0.71
C SER A 89 -2.86 -11.52 0.17
N ILE A 90 -1.58 -11.18 -0.01
CA ILE A 90 -0.95 -10.04 0.65
C ILE A 90 -0.27 -9.20 -0.42
N SER A 91 -0.52 -7.89 -0.39
CA SER A 91 0.19 -6.91 -1.22
C SER A 91 0.73 -5.78 -0.34
N TYR A 92 1.91 -5.29 -0.69
CA TYR A 92 2.56 -4.16 -0.03
C TYR A 92 2.61 -2.97 -0.97
N TYR A 93 2.46 -1.78 -0.39
CA TYR A 93 2.53 -0.51 -1.11
C TYR A 93 3.37 0.49 -0.31
N LEU A 94 4.04 1.39 -1.03
CA LEU A 94 4.67 2.58 -0.48
C LEU A 94 3.84 3.80 -0.84
N CYS A 95 3.66 4.70 0.12
CA CYS A 95 2.92 5.94 -0.08
C CYS A 95 3.74 7.13 0.40
N SER A 96 3.70 8.25 -0.34
CA SER A 96 4.34 9.51 0.05
C SER A 96 3.68 10.13 1.29
N LEU A 97 2.37 9.93 1.45
CA LEU A 97 1.64 10.45 2.61
C LEU A 97 2.14 9.79 3.89
N SER A 98 2.23 10.59 4.95
CA SER A 98 2.44 10.08 6.30
C SER A 98 1.34 9.09 6.69
N GLY A 99 1.71 8.02 7.40
CA GLY A 99 0.74 7.05 7.95
C GLY A 99 -0.30 7.67 8.90
N LEU A 100 -0.01 8.86 9.44
CA LEU A 100 -0.92 9.63 10.29
C LEU A 100 -1.84 10.57 9.50
N SER A 101 -1.61 10.78 8.21
CA SER A 101 -2.41 11.67 7.36
C SER A 101 -3.90 11.34 7.40
N ALA A 102 -4.73 12.38 7.54
CA ALA A 102 -6.19 12.27 7.44
C ALA A 102 -6.60 11.94 6.00
N SER A 103 -5.93 12.54 5.01
CA SER A 103 -6.14 12.30 3.58
C SER A 103 -5.90 10.84 3.22
N LEU A 104 -4.85 10.22 3.77
CA LEU A 104 -4.59 8.78 3.60
C LEU A 104 -5.77 7.95 4.11
N GLY A 105 -6.23 8.23 5.34
CA GLY A 105 -7.33 7.49 5.93
C GLY A 105 -8.65 7.65 5.17
N SER A 106 -8.94 8.85 4.67
CA SER A 106 -10.11 9.08 3.83
C SER A 106 -10.00 8.40 2.47
N GLY A 107 -8.82 8.40 1.84
CA GLY A 107 -8.57 7.66 0.60
C GLY A 107 -8.77 6.15 0.77
N ILE A 108 -8.19 5.56 1.82
CA ILE A 108 -8.34 4.11 2.11
C ILE A 108 -9.82 3.73 2.28
N ARG A 109 -10.61 4.53 3.00
CA ARG A 109 -12.04 4.30 3.20
C ARG A 109 -12.87 4.54 1.93
N GLY A 110 -12.46 5.47 1.08
CA GLY A 110 -13.09 5.78 -0.19
C GLY A 110 -12.70 4.83 -1.34
N HIS A 111 -12.24 3.61 -1.04
CA HIS A 111 -11.79 2.60 -2.02
C HIS A 111 -10.59 2.98 -2.90
N TRP A 112 -9.87 4.05 -2.56
CA TRP A 112 -8.82 4.64 -3.40
C TRP A 112 -7.66 3.67 -3.71
N LEU A 113 -7.36 2.74 -2.80
CA LEU A 113 -6.32 1.71 -2.98
C LEU A 113 -6.62 0.70 -4.11
N ILE A 114 -7.87 0.56 -4.52
CA ILE A 114 -8.32 -0.51 -5.43
C ILE A 114 -8.59 0.02 -6.84
N GLU A 115 -9.13 1.23 -6.96
CA GLU A 115 -9.48 1.82 -8.27
C GLU A 115 -8.42 2.78 -8.81
N ASN A 116 -7.65 3.44 -7.94
CA ASN A 116 -6.58 4.33 -8.37
C ASN A 116 -5.27 3.54 -8.53
N GLN A 117 -5.12 2.91 -9.69
CA GLN A 117 -3.81 2.69 -10.29
C GLN A 117 -3.19 4.07 -10.60
N LEU A 118 -2.84 4.85 -9.57
CA LEU A 118 -1.87 5.92 -9.72
C LEU A 118 -0.55 5.22 -10.00
N ASN A 119 -0.39 4.85 -11.28
CA ASN A 119 0.86 4.44 -11.90
C ASN A 119 1.75 5.67 -11.95
N TRP A 120 2.16 6.10 -10.78
CA TRP A 120 3.31 6.96 -10.62
C TRP A 120 4.46 5.98 -10.56
N VAL A 121 4.83 5.49 -11.73
CA VAL A 121 6.06 4.76 -11.90
C VAL A 121 7.14 5.77 -11.56
N LYS A 122 7.65 5.73 -10.33
CA LYS A 122 9.03 6.15 -10.10
C LYS A 122 9.81 5.18 -10.97
N ASP A 123 10.32 5.63 -12.11
CA ASP A 123 11.09 4.77 -13.02
C ASP A 123 12.23 4.14 -12.22
N VAL A 124 12.11 2.84 -11.97
CA VAL A 124 13.16 2.03 -11.36
C VAL A 124 13.52 0.97 -12.38
N ILE A 125 14.70 1.15 -12.99
CA ILE A 125 15.31 0.24 -13.95
C ILE A 125 15.71 -1.05 -13.23
#